data_AF-A0A7W9QKT1-F1
#
_entry.id   AF-A0A7W9QKT1-F1
#
_cell.length_a   1.000
_cell.length_b   1.000
_cell.length_c   1.000
_cell.angle_alpha   90.00
_cell.angle_beta   90.00
_cell.angle_gamma   90.00
#
_symmetry.space_group_name_H-M   'P 1'
#
loop_
_entity.id
_entity.type
_entity.pdbx_description
1 polymer ?
#
loop_
_entity_poly.entity_id
_entity_poly.type
_entity_poly.pdbx_seq_one_letter_code
_entity_poly.pdbx_strand_id
1 'polypeptide(L)'
;MVAHRHLHRRLQALLPAALETHGLHHGNLPASLARSAQAALVTAADRGGALWLRLSERSRAALAGDAATFLASALQARAALPGDAAPWCYCPWRAVRRDPACAANAEDVTRASASAFVTWEAQGRARLLLLPAQGALLCRWWR
;
A
#
# COMPACT_ATOMS: atom_id res chain seq x y z
N MET A 1 -20.02 -14.41 4.80
CA MET A 1 -19.52 -13.33 3.92
C MET A 1 -19.54 -11.92 4.53
N VAL A 2 -20.33 -11.62 5.58
CA VAL A 2 -20.45 -10.27 6.16
C VAL A 2 -19.14 -9.75 6.77
N ALA A 3 -18.39 -10.58 7.51
CA ALA A 3 -17.14 -10.18 8.18
C ALA A 3 -16.10 -9.55 7.24
N HIS A 4 -15.97 -10.07 6.01
CA HIS A 4 -15.00 -9.58 5.03
C HIS A 4 -15.34 -8.16 4.54
N ARG A 5 -16.62 -7.84 4.39
CA ARG A 5 -17.09 -6.52 3.95
C ARG A 5 -16.94 -5.45 5.03
N HIS A 6 -17.13 -5.83 6.30
CA HIS A 6 -16.88 -4.92 7.44
C HIS A 6 -15.38 -4.65 7.63
N LEU A 7 -14.55 -5.70 7.54
CA LEU A 7 -13.10 -5.59 7.59
C LEU A 7 -12.57 -4.67 6.48
N HIS A 8 -13.01 -4.89 5.24
CA HIS A 8 -12.64 -4.05 4.10
C HIS A 8 -13.04 -2.59 4.29
N ARG A 9 -14.29 -2.31 4.74
CA ARG A 9 -14.73 -0.94 5.04
C ARG A 9 -13.89 -0.26 6.10
N ARG A 10 -13.51 -1.00 7.17
CA ARG A 10 -12.64 -0.47 8.22
C ARG A 10 -11.26 -0.15 7.66
N LEU A 11 -10.67 -1.02 6.84
CA LEU A 11 -9.36 -0.78 6.22
C LEU A 11 -9.41 0.38 5.24
N GLN A 12 -10.45 0.48 4.41
CA GLN A 12 -10.67 1.59 3.49
C GLN A 12 -10.71 2.93 4.22
N ALA A 13 -11.28 2.97 5.44
CA ALA A 13 -11.28 4.17 6.27
C ALA A 13 -9.88 4.56 6.79
N LEU A 14 -8.93 3.63 6.80
CA LEU A 14 -7.53 3.87 7.21
C LEU A 14 -6.65 4.30 6.04
N LEU A 15 -7.08 4.15 4.79
CA LEU A 15 -6.27 4.52 3.63
C LEU A 15 -6.23 6.03 3.41
N PRO A 16 -5.17 6.57 2.79
CA PRO A 16 -5.16 7.93 2.26
C PRO A 16 -6.36 8.18 1.35
N ALA A 17 -6.84 9.42 1.31
CA ALA A 17 -7.98 9.80 0.48
C ALA A 17 -7.66 9.54 -1.01
N ALA A 18 -8.66 9.24 -1.82
CA ALA A 18 -8.53 8.86 -3.24
C ALA A 18 -7.92 7.47 -3.54
N LEU A 19 -7.29 6.79 -2.57
CA LEU A 19 -6.91 5.38 -2.72
C LEU A 19 -8.12 4.48 -2.45
N GLU A 20 -8.67 3.90 -3.50
CA GLU A 20 -9.83 3.01 -3.45
C GLU A 20 -9.39 1.55 -3.58
N THR A 21 -10.01 0.69 -2.78
CA THR A 21 -9.82 -0.77 -2.85
C THR A 21 -11.15 -1.47 -3.11
N HIS A 22 -11.13 -2.58 -3.86
CA HIS A 22 -12.32 -3.34 -4.26
C HIS A 22 -12.49 -4.66 -3.49
N GLY A 23 -11.63 -4.95 -2.52
CA GLY A 23 -11.70 -6.16 -1.72
C GLY A 23 -10.35 -6.60 -1.19
N LEU A 24 -10.34 -7.77 -0.56
CA LEU A 24 -9.10 -8.45 -0.21
C LEU A 24 -8.45 -9.01 -1.48
N HIS A 25 -7.13 -8.96 -1.52
CA HIS A 25 -6.37 -9.60 -2.58
C HIS A 25 -6.29 -11.10 -2.29
N HIS A 26 -7.07 -11.90 -3.01
CA HIS A 26 -7.09 -13.37 -2.86
C HIS A 26 -6.01 -14.08 -3.71
N GLY A 27 -5.33 -13.36 -4.60
CA GLY A 27 -4.33 -13.93 -5.49
C GLY A 27 -2.97 -14.13 -4.82
N ASN A 28 -2.26 -15.19 -5.23
CA ASN A 28 -0.85 -15.40 -4.93
C ASN A 28 -0.04 -14.26 -5.56
N LEU A 29 0.23 -13.20 -4.79
CA LEU A 29 1.35 -12.33 -5.11
C LEU A 29 2.60 -13.22 -5.24
N PRO A 30 3.51 -12.95 -6.20
CA PRO A 30 4.71 -13.74 -6.37
C PRO A 30 5.39 -13.89 -5.00
N ALA A 31 5.61 -15.13 -4.54
CA ALA A 31 5.99 -15.39 -3.16
C ALA A 31 7.27 -14.66 -2.74
N SER A 32 8.17 -14.45 -3.70
CA SER A 32 9.38 -13.63 -3.54
C SER A 32 9.06 -12.16 -3.26
N LEU A 33 8.13 -11.58 -4.02
CA LEU A 33 7.71 -10.19 -3.88
C LEU A 33 6.92 -9.98 -2.60
N ALA A 34 6.03 -10.90 -2.23
CA ALA A 34 5.33 -10.89 -0.96
C ALA A 34 6.30 -10.98 0.23
N ARG A 35 7.35 -11.81 0.14
CA ARG A 35 8.35 -11.98 1.20
C ARG A 35 9.25 -10.76 1.37
N SER A 36 9.76 -10.17 0.27
CA SER A 36 10.56 -8.95 0.33
C SER A 36 9.73 -7.74 0.79
N ALA A 37 8.48 -7.63 0.32
CA ALA A 37 7.50 -6.65 0.76
C ALA A 37 7.21 -6.76 2.27
N GLN A 38 6.98 -7.99 2.75
CA GLN A 38 6.76 -8.26 4.16
C GLN A 38 8.01 -7.95 4.98
N ALA A 39 9.20 -8.37 4.54
CA ALA A 39 10.46 -8.11 5.22
C ALA A 39 10.74 -6.61 5.36
N ALA A 40 10.45 -5.81 4.33
CA ALA A 40 10.56 -4.34 4.39
C ALA A 40 9.58 -3.70 5.41
N LEU A 41 8.53 -4.42 5.79
CA LEU A 41 7.51 -3.97 6.72
C LEU A 41 7.65 -4.55 8.13
N VAL A 42 8.48 -5.58 8.34
CA VAL A 42 8.70 -6.20 9.66
C VAL A 42 9.52 -5.25 10.53
N THR A 43 8.95 -4.87 11.66
CA THR A 43 9.69 -4.37 12.83
C THR A 43 9.59 -5.42 13.93
N ALA A 44 10.59 -5.45 14.82
CA ALA A 44 10.76 -6.46 15.86
C ALA A 44 9.61 -6.59 16.90
N ALA A 45 8.55 -5.78 16.81
CA ALA A 45 7.39 -5.77 17.71
C ALA A 45 6.13 -6.30 17.01
N ASP A 46 6.17 -7.55 16.53
CA ASP A 46 5.12 -8.11 15.66
C ASP A 46 3.95 -8.75 16.43
N ARG A 47 3.05 -7.92 16.97
CA ARG A 47 1.71 -8.34 17.43
C ARG A 47 0.55 -7.70 16.64
N GLY A 48 0.85 -7.28 15.41
CA GLY A 48 -0.08 -6.59 14.51
C GLY A 48 -0.76 -7.49 13.46
N GLY A 49 -1.77 -6.95 12.78
CA GLY A 49 -2.42 -7.60 11.64
C GLY A 49 -1.86 -7.10 10.30
N ALA A 50 -1.92 -7.94 9.27
CA ALA A 50 -1.50 -7.58 7.91
C ALA A 50 -2.49 -8.14 6.88
N LEU A 51 -2.92 -7.31 5.93
CA LEU A 51 -3.87 -7.69 4.88
C LEU A 51 -3.51 -7.09 3.53
N TRP A 52 -3.58 -7.93 2.50
CA TRP A 52 -3.50 -7.48 1.13
C TRP A 52 -4.88 -7.06 0.61
N LEU A 53 -4.92 -5.90 -0.02
CA LEU A 53 -6.08 -5.28 -0.64
C LEU A 53 -5.84 -5.17 -2.15
N ARG A 54 -6.91 -5.36 -2.92
CA ARG A 54 -6.90 -5.14 -4.36
C ARG A 54 -7.29 -3.70 -4.65
N LEU A 55 -6.45 -2.99 -5.39
CA LEU A 55 -6.72 -1.62 -5.81
C LEU A 55 -7.90 -1.56 -6.79
N SER A 56 -8.66 -0.47 -6.73
CA SER A 56 -9.70 -0.20 -7.70
C SER A 56 -9.11 0.05 -9.10
N GLU A 57 -9.92 -0.14 -10.13
CA GLU A 57 -9.49 0.22 -11.49
C GLU A 57 -9.14 1.70 -11.61
N ARG A 58 -9.91 2.57 -10.95
CA ARG A 58 -9.65 4.00 -10.89
C ARG A 58 -8.29 4.31 -10.26
N SER A 59 -7.98 3.71 -9.11
CA SER A 59 -6.68 3.92 -8.46
C SER A 59 -5.53 3.31 -9.26
N ARG A 60 -5.74 2.16 -9.92
CA ARG A 60 -4.73 1.58 -10.83
C ARG A 60 -4.43 2.50 -12.01
N ALA A 61 -5.46 3.06 -12.65
CA ALA A 61 -5.31 4.00 -13.76
C ALA A 61 -4.56 5.28 -13.32
N ALA A 62 -4.91 5.83 -12.17
CA ALA A 62 -4.24 7.00 -11.61
C ALA A 62 -2.75 6.74 -11.30
N LEU A 63 -2.43 5.56 -10.78
CA LEU A 63 -1.05 5.13 -10.51
C LEU A 63 -0.24 4.86 -11.77
N ALA A 64 -0.88 4.43 -12.86
CA ALA A 64 -0.21 4.17 -14.14
C ALA A 64 0.23 5.47 -14.85
N GLY A 65 -0.45 6.59 -14.59
CA GLY A 65 -0.10 7.90 -15.14
C GLY A 65 1.09 8.52 -14.42
N ASP A 66 0.88 8.93 -13.16
CA ASP A 66 1.93 9.48 -12.29
C ASP A 66 1.66 9.06 -10.84
N ALA A 67 2.25 7.93 -10.46
CA ALA A 67 2.09 7.39 -9.12
C ALA A 67 2.57 8.33 -8.02
N ALA A 68 3.67 9.07 -8.20
CA ALA A 68 4.22 9.92 -7.16
C ALA A 68 3.29 11.11 -6.88
N THR A 69 2.83 11.78 -7.94
CA THR A 69 1.90 12.92 -7.85
C THR A 69 0.54 12.49 -7.31
N PHE A 70 0.01 11.35 -7.78
CA PHE A 70 -1.24 10.80 -7.26
C PHE A 70 -1.14 10.49 -5.76
N LEU A 71 -0.06 9.85 -5.32
CA LEU A 71 0.14 9.49 -3.91
C LEU A 71 0.37 10.71 -3.01
N ALA A 72 1.05 11.74 -3.50
CA ALA A 72 1.21 13.01 -2.79
C ALA A 72 -0.14 13.72 -2.61
N SER A 73 -0.94 13.81 -3.68
CA SER A 73 -2.27 14.45 -3.60
C SER A 73 -3.24 13.65 -2.72
N ALA A 74 -3.17 12.32 -2.73
CA ALA A 74 -3.93 11.44 -1.84
C ALA A 74 -3.65 11.70 -0.34
N LEU A 75 -2.39 11.97 0.01
CA LEU A 75 -2.00 12.37 1.36
C LEU A 75 -2.52 13.77 1.73
N GLN A 76 -2.37 14.74 0.83
CA GLN A 76 -2.83 16.11 1.04
C GLN A 76 -4.35 16.17 1.22
N ALA A 77 -5.11 15.46 0.38
CA ALA A 77 -6.57 15.38 0.47
C ALA A 77 -7.03 14.77 1.80
N ARG A 78 -6.26 13.83 2.37
CA ARG A 78 -6.54 13.25 3.68
C ARG A 78 -6.27 14.24 4.82
N ALA A 79 -5.15 14.96 4.74
CA ALA A 79 -4.78 15.98 5.74
C ALA A 79 -5.74 17.18 5.75
N ALA A 80 -6.41 17.45 4.64
CA ALA A 80 -7.41 18.53 4.51
C ALA A 80 -8.78 18.19 5.11
N LEU A 81 -9.02 16.97 5.60
CA LEU A 81 -10.29 16.60 6.23
C LEU A 81 -10.40 17.23 7.63
N PRO A 82 -11.46 18.00 7.93
CA PRO A 82 -11.62 18.67 9.23
C PRO A 82 -12.00 17.71 10.38
N GLY A 83 -11.43 17.94 11.57
CA GLY A 83 -11.87 17.37 12.86
C GLY A 83 -11.31 15.99 13.25
N ASP A 84 -11.87 15.40 14.33
CA ASP A 84 -11.62 14.05 14.87
C ASP A 84 -11.86 12.89 13.86
N ALA A 85 -12.32 13.21 12.66
CA ALA A 85 -12.60 12.26 11.58
C ALA A 85 -11.33 11.68 10.92
N ALA A 86 -10.14 12.24 11.17
CA ALA A 86 -8.89 11.77 10.59
C ALA A 86 -7.82 11.43 11.64
N PRO A 87 -7.96 10.33 12.41
CA PRO A 87 -7.00 9.99 13.46
C PRO A 87 -5.63 9.52 12.92
N TRP A 88 -5.46 9.36 11.60
CA TRP A 88 -4.29 8.70 10.99
C TRP A 88 -3.60 9.64 10.01
N CYS A 89 -2.45 10.16 10.43
CA CYS A 89 -1.57 10.98 9.61
C CYS A 89 -0.47 10.09 9.04
N TYR A 90 -0.30 10.08 7.72
CA TYR A 90 0.76 9.31 7.07
C TYR A 90 1.92 10.20 6.67
N CYS A 91 3.13 9.68 6.79
CA CYS A 91 4.32 10.32 6.26
C CYS A 91 4.32 10.31 4.71
N PRO A 92 5.15 11.15 4.06
CA PRO A 92 5.30 11.12 2.62
C PRO A 92 5.63 9.72 2.10
N TRP A 93 5.02 9.35 0.97
CA TRP A 93 5.33 8.09 0.31
C TRP A 93 6.79 8.05 -0.13
N ARG A 94 7.45 6.92 0.11
CA ARG A 94 8.79 6.64 -0.36
C ARG A 94 8.77 5.59 -1.44
N ALA A 95 9.44 5.86 -2.55
CA ALA A 95 9.61 4.88 -3.61
C ALA A 95 10.60 3.81 -3.14
N VAL A 96 10.22 2.54 -3.25
CA VAL A 96 11.10 1.40 -3.00
C VAL A 96 11.56 0.89 -4.36
N ARG A 97 12.85 0.99 -4.62
CA ARG A 97 13.46 0.38 -5.81
C ARG A 97 13.62 -1.11 -5.54
N ARG A 98 13.29 -1.93 -6.54
CA ARG A 98 13.63 -3.35 -6.50
C ARG A 98 15.14 -3.46 -6.43
N ASP A 99 15.64 -4.24 -5.48
CA ASP A 99 17.07 -4.51 -5.37
C ASP A 99 17.54 -5.18 -6.69
N PRO A 100 18.51 -4.60 -7.41
CA PRO A 100 19.03 -5.20 -8.65
C PRO A 100 19.62 -6.59 -8.43
N ALA A 101 20.02 -6.96 -7.21
CA ALA A 101 20.55 -8.29 -6.91
C ALA A 101 19.49 -9.42 -7.01
N CYS A 102 18.20 -9.09 -7.02
CA CYS A 102 17.11 -10.06 -7.17
C CYS A 102 16.59 -10.19 -8.63
N ALA A 103 17.19 -9.48 -9.59
CA ALA A 103 16.72 -9.39 -10.97
C ALA A 103 17.38 -10.40 -11.93
N ALA A 104 18.04 -11.46 -11.42
CA ALA A 104 18.72 -12.44 -12.27
C ALA A 104 17.77 -13.39 -13.04
N ASN A 105 16.49 -13.52 -12.64
CA ASN A 105 15.58 -14.55 -13.18
C ASN A 105 14.25 -13.99 -13.75
N ALA A 106 14.20 -12.74 -14.19
CA ALA A 106 13.04 -12.23 -14.89
C ALA A 106 13.49 -11.39 -16.09
N GLU A 107 13.59 -12.06 -17.23
CA GLU A 107 13.66 -11.45 -18.56
C GLU A 107 12.38 -10.62 -18.80
N ASP A 108 12.39 -9.38 -18.32
CA ASP A 108 11.67 -8.25 -18.93
C ASP A 108 11.98 -6.98 -18.14
N VAL A 109 13.15 -6.40 -18.41
CA VAL A 109 13.53 -5.08 -17.88
C VAL A 109 13.33 -4.07 -19.00
N THR A 110 12.11 -3.54 -19.12
CA THR A 110 11.88 -2.29 -19.84
C THR A 110 11.19 -1.29 -18.93
N ARG A 111 11.93 -0.22 -18.60
CA ARG A 111 11.54 1.00 -17.88
C ARG A 111 11.42 0.84 -16.35
N ALA A 112 12.50 1.25 -15.66
CA ALA A 112 12.59 1.36 -14.21
C ALA A 112 11.64 2.42 -13.62
N SER A 113 10.33 2.14 -13.63
CA SER A 113 9.38 2.77 -12.70
C SER A 113 9.57 2.19 -11.31
N ALA A 114 9.44 3.01 -10.27
CA ALA A 114 9.49 2.56 -8.88
C ALA A 114 8.58 1.33 -8.69
N SER A 115 9.17 0.22 -8.27
CA SER A 115 8.47 -1.08 -8.26
C SER A 115 7.47 -1.19 -7.12
N ALA A 116 7.61 -0.36 -6.10
CA ALA A 116 6.69 -0.25 -4.98
C ALA A 116 6.78 1.14 -4.33
N PHE A 117 5.75 1.49 -3.56
CA PHE A 117 5.75 2.69 -2.71
C PHE A 117 5.40 2.29 -1.28
N VAL A 118 6.08 2.87 -0.30
CA VAL A 118 5.82 2.61 1.12
C VAL A 118 5.52 3.91 1.85
N THR A 119 4.59 3.87 2.79
CA THR A 119 4.37 4.92 3.77
C THR A 119 4.11 4.31 5.15
N TRP A 120 4.29 5.11 6.19
CA TRP A 120 4.00 4.78 7.58
C TRP A 120 3.12 5.87 8.17
N GLU A 121 2.27 5.45 9.09
CA GLU A 121 1.52 6.35 9.95
C GLU A 121 2.50 7.03 10.91
N ALA A 122 2.27 8.31 11.21
CA ALA A 122 3.20 9.19 11.92
C ALA A 122 3.49 8.73 13.35
N GLN A 123 2.55 8.06 14.01
CA GLN A 123 2.72 7.45 15.33
C GLN A 123 3.23 6.00 15.24
N GLY A 124 3.55 5.52 14.05
CA GLY A 124 4.05 4.17 13.82
C GLY A 124 3.01 3.07 13.97
N ARG A 125 1.71 3.40 14.00
CA ARG A 125 0.63 2.43 14.24
C ARG A 125 0.25 1.61 13.00
N ALA A 126 0.66 2.07 11.82
CA ALA A 126 0.45 1.34 10.59
C ALA A 126 1.50 1.63 9.51
N ARG A 127 1.61 0.70 8.58
CA ARG A 127 2.39 0.83 7.35
C ARG A 127 1.58 0.37 6.16
N LEU A 128 1.75 1.08 5.06
CA LEU A 128 1.15 0.76 3.78
C LEU A 128 2.26 0.52 2.77
N LEU A 129 2.13 -0.55 2.00
CA LEU A 129 2.98 -0.84 0.86
C LEU A 129 2.12 -1.03 -0.38
N LEU A 130 2.34 -0.20 -1.36
CA LEU A 130 1.66 -0.19 -2.64
C LEU A 130 2.52 -0.84 -3.71
N LEU A 131 1.90 -1.72 -4.49
CA LEU A 131 2.49 -2.43 -5.61
C LEU A 131 1.68 -2.10 -6.88
N PRO A 132 2.02 -1.02 -7.60
CA PRO A 132 1.21 -0.54 -8.72
C PRO A 132 1.06 -1.58 -9.84
N ALA A 133 2.15 -2.25 -10.22
CA ALA A 133 2.15 -3.26 -11.28
C ALA A 133 1.27 -4.47 -10.96
N GLN A 134 1.11 -4.80 -9.68
CA GLN A 134 0.28 -5.91 -9.22
C GLN A 134 -1.13 -5.46 -8.85
N GLY A 135 -1.42 -4.15 -8.89
CA GLY A 135 -2.69 -3.62 -8.42
C GLY A 135 -2.98 -3.94 -6.95
N ALA A 136 -1.93 -4.06 -6.13
CA ALA A 136 -2.02 -4.58 -4.77
C ALA A 136 -1.54 -3.55 -3.73
N LEU A 137 -2.16 -3.61 -2.56
CA LEU A 137 -1.83 -2.76 -1.41
C LEU A 137 -1.78 -3.63 -0.16
N LEU A 138 -0.63 -3.69 0.50
CA LEU A 138 -0.51 -4.30 1.82
C LEU A 138 -0.75 -3.23 2.88
N CYS A 139 -1.76 -3.46 3.70
CA CYS A 139 -2.02 -2.70 4.90
C CYS A 139 -1.58 -3.52 6.12
N ARG A 140 -0.66 -2.98 6.91
CA ARG A 140 -0.21 -3.56 8.17
C ARG A 140 -0.45 -2.58 9.30
N TRP A 141 -0.94 -3.06 10.43
CA TRP A 141 -1.23 -2.23 11.60
C TRP A 141 -0.85 -2.96 12.88
N TRP A 142 -0.46 -2.21 13.90
CA TRP A 142 -0.14 -2.71 15.24
C TRP A 142 -1.24 -2.29 16.22
N ARG A 143 -1.43 -3.08 17.28
CA ARG A 143 -2.34 -2.75 18.39
C ARG A 143 -1.61 -1.99 19.48
#